data_AF-A0A357D0E2-F1
#
_entry.id   AF-A0A357D0E2-F1
#
_cell.length_a   1.000
_cell.length_b   1.000
_cell.length_c   1.000
_cell.angle_alpha   90.00
_cell.angle_beta   90.00
_cell.angle_gamma   90.00
#
_symmetry.space_group_name_H-M   'P 1'
#
loop_
_entity.id
_entity.type
_entity.pdbx_description
1 polymer ?
#
loop_
_entity_poly.entity_id
_entity_poly.type
_entity_poly.pdbx_seq_one_letter_code
_entity_poly.pdbx_strand_id
1 'polypeptide(L)'
;TEQREIDVPKVYINASNEINRDMYVDAELRIYDPEGVFAEIYDSKGEVRIRGNSTSSGAKKPYNIKFESKKTVLGLGTAKKWCLLANMYDKTLIRNKLVFDFATEIGMRYVPGSAFVDVYVNGIFMGNYLLTEAVA
;
A
#
# COMPACT_ATOMS: atom_id res chain seq x y z
N THR A 1 6.10 30.88 -10.39
CA THR A 1 5.28 29.70 -10.70
C THR A 1 5.45 28.73 -9.57
N GLU A 2 4.54 28.72 -8.60
CA GLU A 2 4.59 27.77 -7.49
C GLU A 2 4.43 26.36 -8.05
N GLN A 3 5.49 25.56 -7.98
CA GLN A 3 5.36 24.12 -8.11
C GLN A 3 4.55 23.66 -6.92
N ARG A 4 3.29 23.30 -7.15
CA ARG A 4 2.45 22.66 -6.14
C ARG A 4 3.17 21.34 -5.78
N GLU A 5 3.72 21.24 -4.58
CA GLU A 5 4.23 19.97 -4.07
C GLU A 5 3.06 18.99 -4.04
N ILE A 6 3.10 17.97 -4.90
CA ILE A 6 2.12 16.89 -4.89
C ILE A 6 2.52 15.99 -3.73
N ASP A 7 1.88 16.17 -2.58
CA ASP A 7 2.08 15.28 -1.44
C ASP A 7 1.37 13.95 -1.71
N VAL A 8 2.10 12.85 -1.55
CA VAL A 8 1.58 11.52 -1.84
C VAL A 8 0.76 11.00 -0.65
N PRO A 9 -0.30 10.20 -0.88
CA PRO A 9 -1.04 9.59 0.21
C PRO A 9 -0.12 8.76 1.12
N LYS A 10 -0.42 8.76 2.42
CA LYS A 10 0.42 8.19 3.46
C LYS A 10 -0.28 7.00 4.10
N VAL A 11 0.45 5.92 4.30
CA VAL A 11 0.00 4.72 5.02
C VAL A 11 0.83 4.56 6.28
N TYR A 12 0.17 4.64 7.42
CA TYR A 12 0.77 4.39 8.73
C TYR A 12 0.36 3.02 9.23
N ILE A 13 1.34 2.27 9.71
CA ILE A 13 1.18 0.93 10.27
C ILE A 13 1.83 0.96 11.65
N ASN A 14 1.02 0.87 12.71
CA ASN A 14 1.51 0.72 14.07
C ASN A 14 1.24 -0.73 14.52
N ALA A 15 2.25 -1.58 14.39
CA ALA A 15 2.15 -2.99 14.73
C ALA A 15 2.41 -3.21 16.23
N SER A 16 1.59 -4.05 16.87
CA SER A 16 1.74 -4.36 18.29
C SER A 16 2.93 -5.28 18.59
N ASN A 17 3.40 -6.03 17.58
CA ASN A 17 4.49 -7.00 17.67
C ASN A 17 5.40 -6.94 16.44
N GLU A 18 6.51 -7.68 16.46
CA GLU A 18 7.41 -7.79 15.32
C GLU A 18 6.69 -8.35 14.08
N ILE A 19 6.77 -7.59 12.98
CA ILE A 19 6.14 -7.98 11.71
C ILE A 19 7.01 -9.03 11.03
N ASN A 20 6.44 -10.21 10.81
CA ASN A 20 7.11 -11.33 10.15
C ASN A 20 6.36 -11.76 8.89
N ARG A 21 6.88 -12.77 8.19
CA ARG A 21 6.31 -13.30 6.94
C ARG A 21 5.25 -14.37 7.17
N ASP A 22 5.34 -15.08 8.29
CA ASP A 22 4.63 -16.34 8.51
C ASP A 22 3.18 -16.09 8.93
N MET A 23 2.98 -15.10 9.81
CA MET A 23 1.66 -14.75 10.34
C MET A 23 1.36 -13.27 10.27
N TYR A 24 0.06 -12.97 10.24
CA TYR A 24 -0.43 -11.62 10.49
C TYR A 24 -0.26 -11.27 11.96
N VAL A 25 0.16 -10.03 12.22
CA VAL A 25 0.19 -9.44 13.56
C VAL A 25 -0.78 -8.27 13.61
N ASP A 26 -1.40 -8.05 14.76
CA ASP A 26 -2.32 -6.94 14.97
C ASP A 26 -1.60 -5.60 14.76
N ALA A 27 -2.30 -4.67 14.11
CA ALA A 27 -1.80 -3.34 13.84
C ALA A 27 -2.93 -2.31 13.75
N GLU A 28 -2.67 -1.10 14.25
CA GLU A 28 -3.48 0.07 13.90
C GLU A 28 -3.05 0.57 12.52
N LEU A 29 -4.02 0.73 11.63
CA LEU A 29 -3.81 1.17 10.26
C LEU A 29 -4.44 2.54 10.04
N ARG A 30 -3.69 3.44 9.40
CA ARG A 30 -4.20 4.74 8.96
C ARG A 30 -3.81 5.01 7.52
N ILE A 31 -4.75 5.42 6.70
CA ILE A 31 -4.48 5.93 5.34
C ILE A 31 -4.96 7.37 5.28
N TYR A 32 -4.04 8.26 4.95
CA TYR A 32 -4.25 9.71 4.93
C TYR A 32 -3.92 10.26 3.54
N ASP A 33 -4.86 10.99 2.96
CA ASP A 33 -4.66 11.72 1.71
C ASP A 33 -4.45 13.20 2.03
N PRO A 34 -3.24 13.75 1.83
CA PRO A 34 -2.92 15.14 2.19
C PRO A 34 -3.69 16.16 1.34
N GLU A 35 -4.11 15.79 0.13
CA GLU A 35 -4.93 16.66 -0.73
C GLU A 35 -6.40 16.69 -0.31
N GLY A 36 -6.82 15.80 0.61
CA GLY A 36 -8.18 15.72 1.11
C GLY A 36 -9.23 15.30 0.07
N VAL A 37 -8.79 14.71 -1.06
CA VAL A 37 -9.68 14.22 -2.12
C VAL A 37 -10.41 12.97 -1.64
N PHE A 38 -9.71 12.11 -0.92
CA PHE A 38 -10.27 10.88 -0.35
C PHE A 38 -10.42 10.96 1.16
N ALA A 39 -11.47 10.34 1.68
CA ALA A 39 -11.70 10.26 3.12
C ALA A 39 -10.55 9.51 3.82
N GLU A 40 -10.13 10.06 4.96
CA GLU A 40 -9.16 9.40 5.82
C GLU A 40 -9.72 8.06 6.34
N ILE A 41 -8.88 7.03 6.35
CA ILE A 41 -9.23 5.71 6.88
C ILE A 41 -8.43 5.49 8.15
N TYR A 42 -9.13 5.12 9.21
CA TYR A 42 -8.54 4.65 10.46
C TYR A 42 -9.17 3.31 10.84
N ASP A 43 -8.33 2.33 11.21
CA ASP A 43 -8.75 1.02 11.66
C ASP A 43 -7.80 0.54 12.78
N SER A 44 -8.29 0.54 14.01
CA SER A 44 -7.50 0.13 15.19
C SER A 44 -7.38 -1.39 15.34
N LYS A 45 -8.06 -2.18 14.51
CA LYS A 45 -8.07 -3.65 14.57
C LYS A 45 -7.64 -4.26 13.23
N GLY A 46 -6.75 -3.57 12.54
CA GLY A 46 -6.12 -4.09 11.34
C GLY A 46 -5.06 -5.13 11.68
N GLU A 47 -4.50 -5.71 10.63
CA GLU A 47 -3.41 -6.68 10.70
C GLU A 47 -2.38 -6.37 9.62
N VAL A 48 -1.11 -6.69 9.89
CA VAL A 48 0.00 -6.55 8.93
C VAL A 48 0.87 -7.80 8.90
N ARG A 49 1.48 -8.08 7.75
CA ARG A 49 2.59 -9.04 7.63
C ARG A 49 3.56 -8.66 6.51
N ILE A 50 4.78 -9.17 6.57
CA ILE A 50 5.69 -9.15 5.43
C ILE A 50 5.13 -10.07 4.33
N ARG A 51 5.23 -9.63 3.08
CA ARG A 51 4.75 -10.39 1.92
C ARG A 51 5.84 -10.74 0.93
N GLY A 52 5.42 -11.50 -0.08
CA GLY A 52 6.23 -11.80 -1.25
C GLY A 52 7.24 -12.91 -0.98
N ASN A 53 7.71 -13.53 -2.06
CA ASN A 53 8.65 -14.63 -1.97
C ASN A 53 10.08 -14.07 -1.94
N SER A 54 10.74 -13.96 -3.09
CA SER A 54 12.11 -13.42 -3.18
C SER A 54 12.21 -11.94 -2.74
N THR A 55 11.11 -11.18 -2.81
CA THR A 55 11.05 -9.78 -2.37
C THR A 55 11.09 -9.60 -0.86
N SER A 56 10.69 -10.60 -0.07
CA SER A 56 10.75 -10.48 1.39
C SER A 56 12.19 -10.46 1.91
N SER A 57 13.14 -11.01 1.15
CA SER A 57 14.56 -11.06 1.50
C SER A 57 15.30 -9.74 1.24
N GLY A 58 14.68 -8.81 0.50
CA GLY A 58 15.27 -7.49 0.26
C GLY A 58 15.36 -6.64 1.53
N ALA A 59 16.24 -5.64 1.55
CA ALA A 59 16.36 -4.74 2.70
C ALA A 59 15.12 -3.85 2.90
N LYS A 60 14.36 -3.56 1.83
CA LYS A 60 13.06 -2.87 1.90
C LYS A 60 11.93 -3.90 1.87
N LYS A 61 11.30 -4.11 3.02
CA LYS A 61 10.28 -5.16 3.18
C LYS A 61 8.95 -4.74 2.54
N PRO A 62 8.35 -5.54 1.66
CA PRO A 62 6.98 -5.31 1.22
C PRO A 62 5.98 -5.86 2.25
N TYR A 63 4.81 -5.23 2.36
CA TYR A 63 3.80 -5.59 3.36
C TYR A 63 2.47 -5.99 2.72
N ASN A 64 1.70 -6.81 3.43
CA ASN A 64 0.25 -6.87 3.25
C ASN A 64 -0.39 -6.25 4.49
N ILE A 65 -1.36 -5.37 4.28
CA ILE A 65 -2.24 -4.86 5.33
C ILE A 65 -3.64 -5.44 5.15
N LYS A 66 -4.34 -5.67 6.24
CA LYS A 66 -5.70 -6.20 6.24
C LYS A 66 -6.52 -5.43 7.27
N PHE A 67 -7.61 -4.83 6.83
CA PHE A 67 -8.55 -4.12 7.68
C PHE A 67 -9.48 -5.11 8.41
N GLU A 68 -10.15 -4.69 9.49
CA GLU A 68 -11.15 -5.49 10.20
C GLU A 68 -12.36 -5.79 9.28
N SER A 69 -12.75 -4.78 8.48
CA SER A 69 -13.84 -4.82 7.50
C SER A 69 -13.37 -4.27 6.14
N LYS A 70 -14.13 -4.51 5.06
CA LYS A 70 -13.78 -3.96 3.74
C LYS A 70 -13.78 -2.43 3.79
N LYS A 71 -12.75 -1.79 3.21
CA LYS A 71 -12.62 -0.33 3.10
C LYS A 71 -12.41 0.06 1.64
N THR A 72 -12.99 1.19 1.24
CA THR A 72 -12.69 1.83 -0.05
C THR A 72 -11.45 2.69 0.12
N VAL A 73 -10.36 2.36 -0.57
CA VAL A 73 -9.07 3.03 -0.35
C VAL A 73 -8.71 3.86 -1.58
N LEU A 74 -8.54 5.18 -1.39
CA LEU A 74 -8.06 6.13 -2.42
C LEU A 74 -8.79 6.04 -3.77
N GLY A 75 -10.07 5.67 -3.77
CA GLY A 75 -10.86 5.45 -4.99
C GLY A 75 -10.46 4.23 -5.82
N LEU A 76 -9.54 3.39 -5.34
CA LEU A 76 -8.97 2.24 -6.09
C LEU A 76 -9.85 0.99 -6.08
N GLY A 77 -10.92 0.99 -5.28
CA GLY A 77 -11.78 -0.17 -5.06
C GLY A 77 -12.04 -0.43 -3.58
N THR A 78 -12.85 -1.45 -3.30
CA THR A 78 -13.30 -1.81 -1.95
C THR A 78 -12.81 -3.20 -1.58
N ALA A 79 -11.79 -3.28 -0.74
CA ALA A 79 -11.18 -4.54 -0.34
C ALA A 79 -10.85 -4.57 1.16
N LYS A 80 -10.78 -5.78 1.71
CA LYS A 80 -10.33 -6.00 3.09
C LYS A 80 -8.80 -6.08 3.18
N LYS A 81 -8.13 -6.56 2.13
CA LYS A 81 -6.69 -6.82 2.11
C LYS A 81 -6.03 -6.05 0.97
N TRP A 82 -4.95 -5.37 1.30
CA TRP A 82 -4.19 -4.52 0.38
C TRP A 82 -2.71 -4.88 0.45
N CYS A 83 -2.03 -4.66 -0.68
CA CYS A 83 -0.63 -4.93 -0.87
C CYS A 83 0.16 -3.62 -0.89
N LEU A 84 1.25 -3.56 -0.16
CA LEU A 84 2.26 -2.50 -0.24
C LEU A 84 3.50 -3.09 -0.92
N LEU A 85 3.63 -2.85 -2.22
CA LEU A 85 4.75 -3.30 -3.02
C LEU A 85 5.94 -2.35 -2.86
N ALA A 86 7.05 -2.86 -2.33
CA ALA A 86 8.28 -2.09 -2.13
C ALA A 86 8.96 -1.68 -3.46
N ASN A 87 8.64 -2.37 -4.56
CA ASN A 87 9.30 -2.27 -5.88
C ASN A 87 10.84 -2.31 -5.83
N MET A 88 11.42 -2.93 -4.80
CA MET A 88 12.86 -2.84 -4.51
C MET A 88 13.77 -3.29 -5.66
N TYR A 89 13.41 -4.37 -6.36
CA TYR A 89 14.22 -4.88 -7.47
C TYR A 89 13.93 -4.18 -8.81
N ASP A 90 12.91 -3.32 -8.84
CA ASP A 90 12.59 -2.48 -9.98
C ASP A 90 13.35 -1.15 -9.83
N LYS A 91 14.46 -0.99 -10.55
CA LYS A 91 15.27 0.24 -10.51
C LYS A 91 14.51 1.51 -10.89
N THR A 92 13.40 1.40 -11.61
CA THR A 92 12.58 2.56 -11.98
C THR A 92 11.42 2.78 -11.02
N LEU A 93 11.11 1.80 -10.15
CA LEU A 93 10.01 1.79 -9.19
C LEU A 93 8.59 1.86 -9.79
N ILE A 94 8.46 1.98 -11.12
CA ILE A 94 7.19 2.28 -11.80
C ILE A 94 6.65 1.14 -12.67
N ARG A 95 7.39 0.04 -12.91
CA ARG A 95 6.99 -0.97 -13.92
C ARG A 95 5.63 -1.59 -13.60
N ASN A 96 5.36 -1.89 -12.33
CA ASN A 96 4.07 -2.43 -11.92
C ASN A 96 2.92 -1.44 -12.19
N LYS A 97 3.10 -0.17 -11.80
CA LYS A 97 2.10 0.89 -12.02
C LYS A 97 1.86 1.11 -13.52
N LEU A 98 2.92 1.21 -14.31
CA LEU A 98 2.86 1.38 -15.76
C LEU A 98 2.05 0.25 -16.43
N VAL A 99 2.27 -1.00 -16.02
CA VAL A 99 1.56 -2.15 -16.58
C VAL A 99 0.09 -2.17 -16.15
N PHE A 100 -0.22 -1.82 -14.90
CA PHE A 100 -1.61 -1.72 -14.44
C PHE A 100 -2.37 -0.59 -15.15
N ASP A 101 -1.73 0.56 -15.34
CA ASP A 101 -2.34 1.68 -16.05
C ASP A 101 -2.55 1.31 -17.53
N PHE A 102 -1.54 0.73 -18.19
CA PHE A 102 -1.67 0.26 -19.57
C PHE A 102 -2.78 -0.78 -19.73
N ALA A 103 -2.88 -1.78 -18.85
CA ALA A 103 -3.93 -2.78 -18.88
C ALA A 103 -5.34 -2.17 -18.73
N THR A 104 -5.46 -1.13 -17.89
CA THR A 104 -6.71 -0.39 -17.70
C THR A 104 -7.09 0.37 -18.97
N GLU A 105 -6.13 1.08 -19.58
CA GLU A 105 -6.33 1.88 -20.80
C GLU A 105 -6.74 1.01 -22.00
N ILE A 106 -6.21 -0.20 -22.13
CA ILE A 106 -6.61 -1.13 -23.21
C ILE A 106 -7.92 -1.88 -22.92
N GLY A 107 -8.60 -1.58 -21.80
CA GLY A 107 -9.91 -2.12 -21.48
C GLY A 107 -9.92 -3.56 -20.95
N MET A 108 -8.84 -4.01 -20.29
CA MET A 108 -8.85 -5.33 -19.64
C MET A 108 -9.92 -5.38 -18.54
N ARG A 109 -10.68 -6.48 -18.49
CA ARG A 109 -11.86 -6.61 -17.61
C ARG A 109 -11.55 -6.52 -16.11
N TYR A 110 -10.38 -6.98 -15.70
CA TYR A 110 -9.99 -6.99 -14.28
C TYR A 110 -8.54 -6.53 -14.16
N VAL A 111 -8.37 -5.29 -13.70
CA VAL A 111 -7.08 -4.69 -13.40
C VAL A 111 -7.16 -4.10 -12.00
N PRO A 112 -6.26 -4.49 -11.08
CA PRO A 112 -6.30 -3.96 -9.73
C PRO A 112 -5.94 -2.46 -9.74
N GLY A 113 -6.72 -1.66 -9.02
CA GLY A 113 -6.41 -0.26 -8.80
C GLY A 113 -5.09 -0.11 -8.02
N SER A 114 -4.28 0.88 -8.39
CA SER A 114 -3.01 1.13 -7.72
C SER A 114 -2.64 2.61 -7.62
N ALA A 115 -2.00 2.99 -6.51
CA ALA A 115 -1.51 4.34 -6.25
C ALA A 115 -0.15 4.29 -5.51
N PHE A 116 0.72 5.26 -5.78
CA PHE A 116 1.94 5.43 -4.99
C PHE A 116 1.59 6.02 -3.63
N VAL A 117 2.18 5.47 -2.58
CA VAL A 117 1.97 5.89 -1.20
C VAL A 117 3.27 5.89 -0.41
N ASP A 118 3.37 6.79 0.56
CA ASP A 118 4.47 6.81 1.51
C ASP A 118 4.12 5.99 2.74
N VAL A 119 4.99 5.06 3.12
CA VAL A 119 4.71 4.10 4.19
C VAL A 119 5.53 4.41 5.43
N TYR A 120 4.85 4.43 6.57
CA TYR A 120 5.45 4.56 7.90
C TYR A 120 5.12 3.33 8.72
N VAL A 121 6.12 2.72 9.35
CA VAL A 121 5.96 1.57 10.24
C VAL A 121 6.49 1.94 11.62
N ASN A 122 5.63 1.89 12.64
CA ASN A 122 5.93 2.26 14.02
C ASN A 122 6.64 3.63 14.12
N GLY A 123 6.12 4.62 13.37
CA GLY A 123 6.67 5.98 13.31
C GLY A 123 7.90 6.17 12.41
N ILE A 124 8.47 5.11 11.85
CA ILE A 124 9.66 5.17 10.99
C ILE A 124 9.25 5.21 9.53
N PHE A 125 9.77 6.18 8.77
CA PHE A 125 9.55 6.26 7.33
C PHE A 125 10.27 5.12 6.60
N MET A 126 9.49 4.31 5.87
CA MET A 126 9.98 3.15 5.11
C MET A 126 10.18 3.45 3.62
N GLY A 127 9.87 4.67 3.17
CA GLY A 127 9.93 5.09 1.77
C GLY A 127 8.60 4.93 1.02
N ASN A 128 8.67 5.14 -0.29
CA ASN A 128 7.53 5.05 -1.20
C ASN A 128 7.21 3.59 -1.62
N TYR A 129 5.92 3.24 -1.70
CA TYR A 129 5.43 1.93 -2.09
C TYR A 129 4.33 2.08 -3.14
N LEU A 130 4.08 1.02 -3.91
CA LEU A 130 2.88 0.93 -4.72
C LEU A 130 1.80 0.18 -3.93
N LEU A 131 0.76 0.90 -3.53
CA LEU A 131 -0.46 0.33 -2.95
C LEU A 131 -1.30 -0.29 -4.07
N THR A 132 -1.77 -1.51 -3.87
CA THR A 132 -2.67 -2.18 -4.82
C THR A 132 -3.57 -3.18 -4.10
N GLU A 133 -4.73 -3.48 -4.68
CA GLU A 133 -5.59 -4.55 -4.16
C GLU A 133 -4.85 -5.89 -4.13
N ALA A 134 -5.09 -6.70 -3.10
CA ALA A 134 -4.62 -8.07 -3.08
C ALA A 134 -5.53 -8.93 -3.95
N VAL A 135 -5.03 -9.34 -5.12
CA VAL A 135 -5.71 -10.34 -5.96
C VAL A 135 -5.64 -11.69 -5.22
N ALA A 136 -6.82 -12.31 -5.05
CA ALA A 136 -6.98 -13.62 -4.42
C ALA A 136 -6.76 -14.75 -5.43
#